data_AF-A0A9D6KW17-F1
#
_entry.id   AF-A0A9D6KW17-F1
#
_cell.length_a   1.000
_cell.length_b   1.000
_cell.length_c   1.000
_cell.angle_alpha   90.00
_cell.angle_beta   90.00
_cell.angle_gamma   90.00
#
_symmetry.space_group_name_H-M   'P 1'
#
loop_
_entity.id
_entity.type
_entity.pdbx_description
1 polymer ?
#
loop_
_entity_poly.entity_id
_entity_poly.type
_entity_poly.pdbx_seq_one_letter_code
_entity_poly.pdbx_strand_id
1 'polypeptide(L)'
;MKKIFFLWFLSAALHSHLHGQSVTRFTYHDTQKKNLKEMYQVKDTIRNILHGKYISYFLNGHMESKGQFVNNETTGVWEFYYETGNLKMRGILRQNSNYGLWEYFYENGQRSMEGTINGKVKEGIWKIYYESGELKETGEYADNKRTGFWKTFFEDGAKRGEIEYNNDMGRYTEFYHSGKVLAEGPKSGAKNVGRWRTFAEDGTLESEGEYSGGKKNGAWKYFYSSGKASSSGQYENDEPVGLWTYYFENGKVSSQGEFVKGSKNGYWSSFHKNGTVRSEINYVNGTGEYREYYEGGQLRIKGQVVSEKNQGKWQYFYDDGKTEGECDFEKGKGTYYGYYPNGTLQTKGQIEDDLRVGTWELYEEDGNLTGYYKPVYENKNLADAISAMAEKSKVPMPVTNSKRNTRKFSYFDPMFPEYTSMIVQGNPTLMFLGSLPIGIEFYNEARLGHEFSFEGIRDPFFTADGHMSIGKLFTRGYAFSLKQKFYNPMSMGMWYFGHEIRFTNIGHYTNVQLQPLIITAIAPEQRVEYGLLLGYRLMQHLAKDGFTIDAFVGYGFGYRNVTIDSQFQNEFNSISSNHFSQTFRFGFNFGYSFSFDTTK
;
A
#
# COMPACT_ATOMS: atom_id res chain seq x y z
N MET A 1 -52.22 0.93 -56.47
CA MET A 1 -53.08 -0.27 -56.46
C MET A 1 -52.23 -1.48 -56.81
N LYS A 2 -52.22 -2.53 -55.97
CA LYS A 2 -51.84 -3.96 -56.22
C LYS A 2 -50.42 -4.22 -56.77
N LYS A 3 -49.41 -4.72 -56.03
CA LYS A 3 -49.20 -6.07 -55.41
C LYS A 3 -49.14 -7.23 -56.43
N ILE A 4 -48.11 -8.10 -56.27
CA ILE A 4 -48.00 -9.56 -56.64
C ILE A 4 -47.40 -9.85 -58.03
N PHE A 5 -46.57 -10.88 -58.32
CA PHE A 5 -45.63 -11.83 -57.66
C PHE A 5 -45.25 -12.87 -58.76
N PHE A 6 -44.16 -13.64 -58.55
CA PHE A 6 -43.77 -14.93 -59.17
C PHE A 6 -43.21 -14.91 -60.62
N LEU A 7 -42.04 -15.44 -61.03
CA LEU A 7 -41.08 -16.53 -60.69
C LEU A 7 -40.92 -17.47 -61.92
N TRP A 8 -39.65 -17.74 -62.29
CA TRP A 8 -39.07 -18.95 -62.94
C TRP A 8 -39.34 -19.15 -64.46
N PHE A 9 -38.46 -19.65 -65.34
CA PHE A 9 -37.33 -20.61 -65.27
C PHE A 9 -36.32 -20.38 -66.45
N LEU A 10 -35.02 -20.29 -66.14
CA LEU A 10 -33.84 -21.06 -66.66
C LEU A 10 -33.40 -21.17 -68.15
N SER A 11 -32.06 -21.28 -68.24
CA SER A 11 -31.15 -21.82 -69.29
C SER A 11 -30.61 -20.78 -70.30
N ALA A 12 -29.33 -20.73 -70.66
CA ALA A 12 -28.08 -21.33 -70.20
C ALA A 12 -26.92 -20.58 -70.89
N ALA A 13 -25.80 -20.35 -70.22
CA ALA A 13 -24.48 -20.30 -70.86
C ALA A 13 -23.39 -20.56 -69.80
N LEU A 14 -22.88 -21.80 -69.80
CA LEU A 14 -21.72 -22.26 -69.05
C LEU A 14 -20.47 -21.46 -69.47
N HIS A 15 -19.68 -21.00 -68.50
CA HIS A 15 -18.22 -21.01 -68.60
C HIS A 15 -17.65 -21.66 -67.35
N SER A 16 -16.86 -22.70 -67.59
CA SER A 16 -16.27 -23.62 -66.63
C SER A 16 -15.15 -22.96 -65.83
N HIS A 17 -15.36 -22.76 -64.53
CA HIS A 17 -14.29 -22.86 -63.54
C HIS A 17 -14.50 -24.15 -62.74
N LEU A 18 -13.66 -25.14 -63.01
CA LEU A 18 -13.46 -26.29 -62.14
C LEU A 18 -13.00 -25.81 -60.76
N HIS A 19 -13.93 -25.57 -59.85
CA HIS A 19 -13.61 -25.53 -58.42
C HIS A 19 -13.38 -26.98 -57.98
N GLY A 20 -12.10 -27.32 -57.78
CA GLY A 20 -11.77 -28.52 -57.01
C GLY A 20 -12.49 -28.43 -55.66
N GLN A 21 -13.36 -29.39 -55.39
CA GLN A 21 -14.17 -29.44 -54.18
C GLN A 21 -13.22 -29.63 -52.99
N SER A 22 -12.94 -28.58 -52.22
CA SER A 22 -12.09 -28.70 -51.03
C SER A 22 -12.76 -29.65 -50.04
N VAL A 23 -12.02 -30.65 -49.55
CA VAL A 23 -12.56 -31.66 -48.63
C VAL A 23 -12.28 -31.22 -47.20
N THR A 24 -13.31 -31.09 -46.37
CA THR A 24 -13.18 -30.81 -44.93
C THR A 24 -12.84 -32.09 -44.18
N ARG A 25 -11.81 -32.05 -43.34
CA ARG A 25 -11.37 -33.14 -42.46
C ARG A 25 -11.43 -32.70 -41.00
N PHE A 26 -11.55 -33.69 -40.13
CA PHE A 26 -11.60 -33.52 -38.68
C PHE A 26 -10.60 -34.46 -38.01
N THR A 27 -9.84 -33.95 -37.04
CA THR A 27 -9.02 -34.75 -36.12
C THR A 27 -9.57 -34.57 -34.71
N TYR A 28 -9.33 -35.56 -33.85
CA TYR A 28 -9.87 -35.59 -32.49
C TYR A 28 -8.75 -35.86 -31.49
N HIS A 29 -8.88 -35.33 -30.28
CA HIS A 29 -7.93 -35.57 -29.19
C HIS A 29 -8.07 -36.99 -28.62
N ASP A 30 -9.26 -37.58 -28.71
CA ASP A 30 -9.58 -38.92 -28.22
C ASP A 30 -9.99 -39.90 -29.33
N THR A 31 -9.80 -41.19 -29.05
CA THR A 31 -10.16 -42.28 -29.96
C THR A 31 -11.67 -42.48 -30.11
N GLN A 32 -12.48 -41.96 -29.18
CA GLN A 32 -13.95 -42.01 -29.24
C GLN A 32 -14.54 -40.90 -30.11
N LYS A 33 -13.70 -40.00 -30.67
CA LYS A 33 -14.08 -38.84 -31.50
C LYS A 33 -15.05 -37.87 -30.81
N LYS A 34 -14.90 -37.66 -29.50
CA LYS A 34 -15.75 -36.74 -28.72
C LYS A 34 -15.20 -35.33 -28.65
N ASN A 35 -13.88 -35.18 -28.51
CA ASN A 35 -13.19 -33.90 -28.36
C ASN A 35 -12.50 -33.55 -29.68
N LEU A 36 -13.07 -32.59 -30.40
CA LEU A 36 -12.52 -32.12 -31.67
C LEU A 36 -11.14 -31.47 -31.42
N LYS A 37 -10.16 -31.80 -32.27
CA LYS A 37 -8.80 -31.25 -32.22
C LYS A 37 -8.57 -30.24 -33.33
N GLU A 38 -8.91 -30.60 -34.57
CA GLU A 38 -8.78 -29.69 -35.72
C GLU A 38 -9.92 -29.92 -36.71
N MET A 39 -10.30 -28.85 -37.39
CA MET A 39 -11.11 -28.85 -38.59
C MET A 39 -10.34 -28.12 -39.69
N TYR A 40 -10.05 -28.79 -40.81
CA TYR A 40 -9.24 -28.21 -41.88
C TYR A 40 -9.69 -28.65 -43.26
N GLN A 41 -9.42 -27.82 -44.27
CA GLN A 41 -9.73 -28.11 -45.67
C GLN A 41 -8.48 -28.55 -46.44
N VAL A 42 -8.61 -29.60 -47.25
CA VAL A 42 -7.56 -30.08 -48.16
C VAL A 42 -7.99 -30.02 -49.63
N LYS A 43 -7.02 -29.84 -50.52
CA LYS A 43 -7.23 -29.75 -51.97
C LYS A 43 -7.65 -31.08 -52.61
N ASP A 44 -7.15 -32.18 -52.07
CA ASP A 44 -7.42 -33.54 -52.55
C ASP A 44 -7.31 -34.56 -51.40
N THR A 45 -7.84 -35.77 -51.62
CA THR A 45 -7.90 -36.84 -50.62
C THR A 45 -6.61 -37.67 -50.50
N ILE A 46 -5.66 -37.49 -51.41
CA ILE A 46 -4.48 -38.36 -51.58
C ILE A 46 -3.24 -37.72 -50.93
N ARG A 47 -2.94 -36.47 -51.28
CA ARG A 47 -1.77 -35.71 -50.84
C ARG A 47 -2.03 -34.89 -49.58
N ASN A 48 -3.30 -34.70 -49.20
CA ASN A 48 -3.73 -33.93 -48.02
C ASN A 48 -3.13 -32.52 -47.94
N ILE A 49 -2.97 -31.86 -49.10
CA ILE A 49 -2.46 -30.50 -49.16
C ILE A 49 -3.49 -29.54 -48.56
N LEU A 50 -3.14 -28.86 -47.47
CA LEU A 50 -3.97 -27.86 -46.80
C LEU A 50 -4.30 -26.73 -47.78
N HIS A 51 -5.59 -26.50 -48.00
CA HIS A 51 -6.11 -25.50 -48.93
C HIS A 51 -7.53 -25.12 -48.51
N GLY A 52 -7.68 -23.94 -47.91
CA GLY A 52 -8.92 -23.41 -47.37
C GLY A 52 -8.86 -23.11 -45.87
N LYS A 53 -10.00 -23.15 -45.19
CA LYS A 53 -10.16 -22.82 -43.77
C LYS A 53 -9.48 -23.85 -42.86
N TYR A 54 -8.91 -23.37 -41.76
CA TYR A 54 -8.33 -24.16 -40.68
C TYR A 54 -8.79 -23.61 -39.32
N ILE A 55 -9.17 -24.50 -38.41
CA ILE A 55 -9.48 -24.21 -37.01
C ILE A 55 -8.89 -25.32 -36.15
N SER A 56 -8.17 -24.97 -35.09
CA SER A 56 -7.75 -25.91 -34.03
C SER A 56 -8.44 -25.60 -32.71
N TYR A 57 -8.52 -26.61 -31.83
CA TYR A 57 -9.20 -26.55 -30.55
C TYR A 57 -8.34 -27.14 -29.44
N PHE A 58 -8.37 -26.50 -28.27
CA PHE A 58 -7.82 -27.03 -27.03
C PHE A 58 -8.61 -28.26 -26.54
N LEU A 59 -8.06 -28.99 -25.57
CA LEU A 59 -8.71 -30.18 -25.00
C LEU A 59 -10.07 -29.86 -24.35
N ASN A 60 -10.22 -28.63 -23.83
CA ASN A 60 -11.47 -28.15 -23.25
C ASN A 60 -12.54 -27.75 -24.30
N GLY A 61 -12.23 -27.88 -25.59
CA GLY A 61 -13.13 -27.54 -26.69
C GLY A 61 -13.16 -26.07 -27.09
N HIS A 62 -12.42 -25.19 -26.40
CA HIS A 62 -12.26 -23.81 -26.84
C HIS A 62 -11.35 -23.73 -28.07
N MET A 63 -11.61 -22.74 -28.93
CA MET A 63 -10.79 -22.50 -30.11
C MET A 63 -9.36 -22.17 -29.68
N GLU A 64 -8.37 -22.76 -30.34
CA GLU A 64 -6.94 -22.50 -30.12
C GLU A 64 -6.39 -21.58 -31.22
N SER A 65 -6.71 -21.88 -32.47
CA SER A 65 -6.31 -21.06 -33.61
C SER A 65 -7.31 -21.15 -34.76
N LYS A 66 -7.32 -20.13 -35.61
CA LYS A 66 -8.15 -20.07 -36.81
C LYS A 66 -7.47 -19.25 -37.89
N GLY A 67 -7.52 -19.76 -39.13
CA GLY A 67 -6.91 -19.10 -40.28
C GLY A 67 -7.18 -19.82 -41.59
N GLN A 68 -6.34 -19.55 -42.58
CA GLN A 68 -6.44 -20.13 -43.92
C GLN A 68 -5.09 -20.61 -44.43
N PHE A 69 -5.13 -21.67 -45.23
CA PHE A 69 -4.00 -22.20 -45.97
C PHE A 69 -4.24 -22.12 -47.48
N VAL A 70 -3.18 -21.89 -48.25
CA VAL A 70 -3.14 -22.11 -49.69
C VAL A 70 -1.91 -22.96 -49.99
N ASN A 71 -2.14 -24.21 -50.42
CA ASN A 71 -1.07 -25.16 -50.76
C ASN A 71 -0.05 -25.37 -49.63
N ASN A 72 -0.52 -25.68 -48.42
CA ASN A 72 0.29 -25.84 -47.18
C ASN A 72 0.97 -24.57 -46.65
N GLU A 73 0.75 -23.40 -47.26
CA GLU A 73 1.26 -22.13 -46.77
C GLU A 73 0.14 -21.34 -46.09
N THR A 74 0.41 -20.78 -44.90
CA THR A 74 -0.55 -19.88 -44.26
C THR A 74 -0.77 -18.62 -45.10
N THR A 75 -2.03 -18.17 -45.15
CA THR A 75 -2.43 -16.93 -45.81
C THR A 75 -3.53 -16.22 -45.02
N GLY A 76 -3.61 -14.90 -45.17
CA GLY A 76 -4.67 -14.07 -44.59
C GLY A 76 -4.53 -13.84 -43.09
N VAL A 77 -5.63 -13.44 -42.46
CA VAL A 77 -5.69 -13.15 -41.03
C VAL A 77 -5.74 -14.46 -40.24
N TRP A 78 -4.83 -14.57 -39.28
CA TRP A 78 -4.78 -15.64 -38.31
C TRP A 78 -5.12 -15.11 -36.93
N GLU A 79 -5.94 -15.87 -36.22
CA GLU A 79 -6.39 -15.61 -34.86
C GLU A 79 -5.91 -16.75 -33.97
N PHE A 80 -5.33 -16.40 -32.83
CA PHE A 80 -4.90 -17.35 -31.80
C PHE A 80 -5.54 -16.96 -30.48
N TYR A 81 -5.89 -17.95 -29.68
CA TYR A 81 -6.70 -17.77 -28.48
C TYR A 81 -5.99 -18.35 -27.25
N TYR A 82 -6.38 -17.88 -26.08
CA TYR A 82 -6.06 -18.49 -24.80
C TYR A 82 -6.95 -19.73 -24.56
N GLU A 83 -6.54 -20.62 -23.66
CA GLU A 83 -7.38 -21.77 -23.25
C GLU A 83 -8.72 -21.33 -22.66
N THR A 84 -8.81 -20.11 -22.13
CA THR A 84 -10.06 -19.49 -21.66
C THR A 84 -11.02 -19.10 -22.80
N GLY A 85 -10.57 -19.16 -24.06
CA GLY A 85 -11.34 -18.81 -25.25
C GLY A 85 -11.21 -17.34 -25.68
N ASN A 86 -10.55 -16.51 -24.87
CA ASN A 86 -10.29 -15.11 -25.21
C ASN A 86 -9.20 -14.99 -26.28
N LEU A 87 -9.32 -13.99 -27.15
CA LEU A 87 -8.33 -13.73 -28.20
C LEU A 87 -6.98 -13.40 -27.56
N LYS A 88 -5.91 -14.01 -28.05
CA LYS A 88 -4.53 -13.84 -27.58
C LYS A 88 -3.74 -12.96 -28.52
N MET A 89 -3.84 -13.22 -29.82
CA MET A 89 -3.19 -12.44 -30.86
C MET A 89 -3.86 -12.64 -32.20
N ARG A 90 -3.80 -11.63 -33.05
CA ARG A 90 -4.18 -11.73 -34.46
C ARG A 90 -3.24 -10.94 -35.35
N GLY A 91 -3.09 -11.38 -36.58
CA GLY A 91 -2.27 -10.72 -37.58
C GLY A 91 -2.28 -11.45 -38.90
N ILE A 92 -1.59 -10.92 -39.91
CA ILE A 92 -1.50 -11.57 -41.21
C ILE A 92 -0.34 -12.56 -41.18
N LEU A 93 -0.62 -13.81 -41.55
CA LEU A 93 0.42 -14.77 -41.90
C LEU A 93 0.48 -14.93 -43.41
N ARG A 94 1.68 -14.88 -43.98
CA ARG A 94 1.96 -15.14 -45.39
C ARG A 94 3.16 -16.07 -45.47
N GLN A 95 2.98 -17.24 -46.08
CA GLN A 95 4.05 -18.23 -46.25
C GLN A 95 4.68 -18.64 -44.91
N ASN A 96 3.84 -18.92 -43.90
CA ASN A 96 4.25 -19.32 -42.56
C ASN A 96 5.05 -18.26 -41.80
N SER A 97 4.97 -16.99 -42.23
CA SER A 97 5.70 -15.86 -41.67
C SER A 97 4.76 -14.70 -41.34
N ASN A 98 5.05 -13.97 -40.27
CA ASN A 98 4.29 -12.79 -39.84
C ASN A 98 4.40 -11.67 -40.87
N TYR A 99 3.31 -10.95 -41.15
CA TYR A 99 3.31 -9.83 -42.07
C TYR A 99 2.40 -8.70 -41.57
N GLY A 100 2.81 -7.45 -41.72
CA GLY A 100 1.97 -6.29 -41.41
C GLY A 100 1.62 -6.14 -39.93
N LEU A 101 0.44 -5.57 -39.65
CA LEU A 101 -0.02 -5.28 -38.30
C LEU A 101 -0.33 -6.56 -37.52
N TRP A 102 0.25 -6.64 -36.33
CA TRP A 102 -0.06 -7.64 -35.32
C TRP A 102 -0.63 -6.97 -34.08
N GLU A 103 -1.72 -7.55 -33.58
CA GLU A 103 -2.37 -7.15 -32.34
C GLU A 103 -2.28 -8.29 -31.34
N TYR A 104 -1.91 -7.95 -30.12
CA TYR A 104 -1.80 -8.87 -28.99
C TYR A 104 -2.74 -8.40 -27.89
N PHE A 105 -3.27 -9.35 -27.14
CA PHE A 105 -4.30 -9.10 -26.15
C PHE A 105 -3.90 -9.73 -24.81
N TYR A 106 -4.37 -9.14 -23.73
CA TYR A 106 -4.40 -9.76 -22.42
C TYR A 106 -5.55 -10.76 -22.33
N GLU A 107 -5.51 -11.62 -21.33
CA GLU A 107 -6.56 -12.63 -21.11
C GLU A 107 -7.91 -12.00 -20.73
N ASN A 108 -7.95 -10.75 -20.28
CA ASN A 108 -9.18 -9.99 -20.05
C ASN A 108 -9.80 -9.40 -21.35
N GLY A 109 -9.17 -9.62 -22.50
CA GLY A 109 -9.62 -9.14 -23.82
C GLY A 109 -9.15 -7.74 -24.20
N GLN A 110 -8.50 -6.99 -23.30
CA GLN A 110 -7.88 -5.70 -23.64
C GLN A 110 -6.61 -5.92 -24.47
N ARG A 111 -6.25 -4.96 -25.33
CA ARG A 111 -5.00 -5.04 -26.09
C ARG A 111 -3.82 -4.92 -25.14
N SER A 112 -2.78 -5.71 -25.38
CA SER A 112 -1.51 -5.64 -24.65
C SER A 112 -0.43 -4.92 -25.44
N MET A 113 -0.38 -5.15 -26.76
CA MET A 113 0.49 -4.41 -27.67
C MET A 113 0.02 -4.54 -29.12
N GLU A 114 0.37 -3.57 -29.95
CA GLU A 114 0.18 -3.61 -31.40
C GLU A 114 1.40 -3.02 -32.12
N GLY A 115 1.70 -3.55 -33.31
CA GLY A 115 2.80 -3.05 -34.13
C GLY A 115 3.01 -3.87 -35.39
N THR A 116 3.89 -3.39 -36.28
CA THR A 116 4.16 -4.07 -37.56
C THR A 116 5.27 -5.09 -37.41
N ILE A 117 5.03 -6.31 -37.93
CA ILE A 117 6.01 -7.39 -37.98
C ILE A 117 6.12 -7.90 -39.41
N ASN A 118 7.34 -7.87 -39.96
CA ASN A 118 7.69 -8.49 -41.22
C ASN A 118 8.65 -9.65 -40.95
N GLY A 119 8.11 -10.87 -40.94
CA GLY A 119 8.76 -12.09 -40.51
C GLY A 119 9.13 -12.11 -39.04
N LYS A 120 10.41 -11.88 -38.75
CA LYS A 120 10.93 -11.76 -37.36
C LYS A 120 11.34 -10.34 -37.01
N VAL A 121 11.09 -9.38 -37.89
CA VAL A 121 11.51 -7.99 -37.75
C VAL A 121 10.34 -7.13 -37.33
N LYS A 122 10.49 -6.43 -36.20
CA LYS A 122 9.59 -5.38 -35.74
C LYS A 122 9.97 -4.07 -36.41
N GLU A 123 8.98 -3.39 -36.97
CA GLU A 123 9.14 -2.13 -37.68
C GLU A 123 8.01 -1.15 -37.35
N GLY A 124 8.29 0.14 -37.55
CA GLY A 124 7.32 1.22 -37.42
C GLY A 124 6.90 1.48 -35.96
N ILE A 125 5.75 2.14 -35.81
CA ILE A 125 5.23 2.53 -34.51
C ILE A 125 4.67 1.31 -33.79
N TRP A 126 5.14 1.12 -32.56
CA TRP A 126 4.60 0.17 -31.62
C TRP A 126 3.88 0.89 -30.49
N LYS A 127 2.80 0.28 -30.02
CA LYS A 127 2.07 0.70 -28.84
C LYS A 127 1.94 -0.48 -27.90
N ILE A 128 2.13 -0.21 -26.62
CA ILE A 128 2.02 -1.18 -25.53
C ILE A 128 1.05 -0.57 -24.53
N TYR A 129 0.19 -1.39 -23.95
CA TYR A 129 -0.92 -0.96 -23.10
C TYR A 129 -0.81 -1.59 -21.70
N TYR A 130 -1.53 -1.01 -20.75
CA TYR A 130 -1.82 -1.62 -19.45
C TYR A 130 -2.98 -2.62 -19.57
N GLU A 131 -3.18 -3.47 -18.56
CA GLU A 131 -4.32 -4.40 -18.52
C GLU A 131 -5.68 -3.67 -18.45
N SER A 132 -5.69 -2.41 -17.99
CA SER A 132 -6.84 -1.50 -18.04
C SER A 132 -7.21 -1.05 -19.47
N GLY A 133 -6.29 -1.19 -20.42
CA GLY A 133 -6.43 -0.72 -21.81
C GLY A 133 -5.77 0.62 -22.09
N GLU A 134 -5.27 1.32 -21.06
CA GLU A 134 -4.60 2.61 -21.21
C GLU A 134 -3.20 2.48 -21.82
N LEU A 135 -2.77 3.49 -22.58
CA LEU A 135 -1.48 3.46 -23.28
C LEU A 135 -0.34 3.51 -22.26
N LYS A 136 0.56 2.53 -22.32
CA LYS A 136 1.71 2.41 -21.41
C LYS A 136 2.99 2.93 -22.03
N GLU A 137 3.23 2.59 -23.30
CA GLU A 137 4.46 2.92 -24.00
C GLU A 137 4.20 3.00 -25.50
N THR A 138 4.85 3.94 -26.17
CA THR A 138 4.85 4.00 -27.63
C THR A 138 6.18 4.52 -28.15
N GLY A 139 6.57 4.04 -29.32
CA GLY A 139 7.77 4.47 -30.01
C GLY A 139 8.01 3.66 -31.27
N GLU A 140 9.08 3.97 -31.97
CA GLU A 140 9.40 3.37 -33.26
C GLU A 140 10.45 2.26 -33.13
N TYR A 141 10.23 1.17 -33.86
CA TYR A 141 11.23 0.15 -34.12
C TYR A 141 11.75 0.24 -35.54
N ALA A 142 13.06 0.11 -35.71
CA ALA A 142 13.73 -0.16 -36.98
C ALA A 142 14.66 -1.36 -36.78
N ASP A 143 14.50 -2.41 -37.59
CA ASP A 143 15.31 -3.64 -37.50
C ASP A 143 15.37 -4.25 -36.09
N ASN A 144 14.23 -4.35 -35.41
CA ASN A 144 14.10 -4.79 -34.01
C ASN A 144 14.75 -3.88 -32.94
N LYS A 145 15.35 -2.75 -33.33
CA LYS A 145 15.97 -1.77 -32.41
C LYS A 145 15.07 -0.57 -32.18
N ARG A 146 15.14 0.01 -30.98
CA ARG A 146 14.38 1.22 -30.65
C ARG A 146 15.03 2.40 -31.36
N THR A 147 14.25 3.17 -32.10
CA THR A 147 14.70 4.38 -32.79
C THR A 147 13.74 5.53 -32.53
N GLY A 148 14.23 6.76 -32.68
CA GLY A 148 13.42 7.98 -32.52
C GLY A 148 12.85 8.14 -31.12
N PHE A 149 11.72 8.85 -31.03
CA PHE A 149 11.08 9.19 -29.76
C PHE A 149 10.29 8.03 -29.18
N TRP A 150 10.67 7.63 -27.97
CA TRP A 150 9.93 6.71 -27.13
C TRP A 150 9.33 7.46 -25.95
N LYS A 151 8.06 7.20 -25.68
CA LYS A 151 7.30 7.79 -24.58
C LYS A 151 6.68 6.69 -23.73
N THR A 152 6.71 6.87 -22.42
CA THR A 152 6.03 6.03 -21.45
C THR A 152 5.04 6.88 -20.64
N PHE A 153 3.96 6.25 -20.20
CA PHE A 153 2.87 6.90 -19.48
C PHE A 153 2.54 6.14 -18.20
N PHE A 154 1.97 6.85 -17.23
CA PHE A 154 1.27 6.28 -16.09
C PHE A 154 -0.10 5.77 -16.54
N GLU A 155 -0.77 5.01 -15.66
CA GLU A 155 -2.05 4.39 -15.99
C GLU A 155 -3.22 5.40 -16.10
N ASP A 156 -3.06 6.60 -15.54
CA ASP A 156 -3.98 7.74 -15.72
C ASP A 156 -3.70 8.55 -17.00
N GLY A 157 -2.71 8.14 -17.80
CA GLY A 157 -2.28 8.82 -19.02
C GLY A 157 -1.25 9.93 -18.83
N ALA A 158 -0.85 10.26 -17.60
CA ALA A 158 0.21 11.23 -17.35
C ALA A 158 1.55 10.74 -17.92
N LYS A 159 2.38 11.65 -18.43
CA LYS A 159 3.69 11.28 -19.01
C LYS A 159 4.62 10.79 -17.90
N ARG A 160 5.12 9.56 -18.02
CA ARG A 160 6.06 8.95 -17.06
C ARG A 160 7.50 9.09 -17.50
N GLY A 161 7.80 9.01 -18.78
CA GLY A 161 9.17 9.10 -19.25
C GLY A 161 9.30 9.24 -20.75
N GLU A 162 10.46 9.69 -21.19
CA GLU A 162 10.77 9.83 -22.60
C GLU A 162 12.26 9.65 -22.89
N ILE A 163 12.57 9.21 -24.10
CA ILE A 163 13.92 9.10 -24.64
C ILE A 163 13.87 9.22 -26.16
N GLU A 164 14.82 9.97 -26.71
CA GLU A 164 15.10 9.96 -28.14
C GLU A 164 16.30 9.04 -28.40
N TYR A 165 16.05 7.91 -29.06
CA TYR A 165 17.09 6.94 -29.41
C TYR A 165 17.75 7.30 -30.74
N ASN A 166 19.08 7.45 -30.70
CA ASN A 166 19.97 7.44 -31.85
C ASN A 166 20.89 6.21 -31.73
N ASN A 167 20.64 5.19 -32.57
CA ASN A 167 21.39 3.92 -32.58
C ASN A 167 21.45 3.24 -31.18
N ASP A 168 20.28 3.00 -30.57
CA ASP A 168 20.12 2.45 -29.20
C ASP A 168 20.68 3.33 -28.07
N MET A 169 21.30 4.48 -28.35
CA MET A 169 21.72 5.44 -27.32
C MET A 169 20.77 6.63 -27.24
N GLY A 170 20.47 7.11 -26.05
CA GLY A 170 19.64 8.31 -25.88
C GLY A 170 19.69 8.85 -24.47
N ARG A 171 19.27 10.11 -24.29
CA ARG A 171 19.08 10.69 -22.96
C ARG A 171 17.65 10.40 -22.52
N TYR A 172 17.50 9.64 -21.45
CA TYR A 172 16.22 9.34 -20.84
C TYR A 172 15.89 10.36 -19.76
N THR A 173 14.63 10.77 -19.71
CA THR A 173 14.05 11.59 -18.65
C THR A 173 12.84 10.86 -18.10
N GLU A 174 12.79 10.67 -16.78
CA GLU A 174 11.64 10.16 -16.03
C GLU A 174 10.99 11.29 -15.25
N PHE A 175 9.67 11.23 -15.12
CA PHE A 175 8.87 12.25 -14.48
C PHE A 175 8.04 11.68 -13.33
N TYR A 176 7.79 12.51 -12.32
CA TYR A 176 6.72 12.31 -11.34
C TYR A 176 5.34 12.45 -12.01
N HIS A 177 4.28 12.03 -11.32
CA HIS A 177 2.91 12.24 -11.80
C HIS A 177 2.59 13.73 -11.98
N SER A 178 3.21 14.62 -11.20
CA SER A 178 3.11 16.08 -11.37
C SER A 178 3.77 16.62 -12.65
N GLY A 179 4.52 15.79 -13.38
CA GLY A 179 5.26 16.18 -14.59
C GLY A 179 6.65 16.77 -14.32
N LYS A 180 7.06 16.88 -13.05
CA LYS A 180 8.42 17.28 -12.69
C LYS A 180 9.42 16.14 -12.90
N VAL A 181 10.69 16.46 -13.14
CA VAL A 181 11.73 15.46 -13.41
C VAL A 181 12.06 14.67 -12.14
N LEU A 182 11.97 13.35 -12.22
CA LEU A 182 12.37 12.39 -11.18
C LEU A 182 13.83 11.96 -11.38
N ALA A 183 14.19 11.62 -12.63
CA ALA A 183 15.51 11.12 -12.95
C ALA A 183 15.86 11.41 -14.40
N GLU A 184 17.15 11.58 -14.68
CA GLU A 184 17.63 11.72 -16.04
C GLU A 184 19.05 11.19 -16.21
N GLY A 185 19.34 10.72 -17.41
CA GLY A 185 20.68 10.31 -17.80
C GLY A 185 20.71 9.52 -19.10
N PRO A 186 21.91 9.20 -19.60
CA PRO A 186 22.05 8.42 -20.82
C PRO A 186 21.63 6.95 -20.62
N LYS A 187 21.02 6.37 -21.64
CA LYS A 187 20.78 4.93 -21.75
C LYS A 187 21.41 4.37 -23.01
N SER A 188 21.85 3.13 -22.93
CA SER A 188 22.17 2.26 -24.06
C SER A 188 21.21 1.06 -24.02
N GLY A 189 20.27 1.02 -24.96
CA GLY A 189 19.13 0.12 -24.94
C GLY A 189 18.30 0.29 -23.67
N ALA A 190 18.25 -0.76 -22.86
CA ALA A 190 17.54 -0.79 -21.57
C ALA A 190 18.44 -0.42 -20.37
N LYS A 191 19.75 -0.22 -20.56
CA LYS A 191 20.72 -0.03 -19.48
C LYS A 191 21.08 1.44 -19.30
N ASN A 192 21.17 1.89 -18.05
CA ASN A 192 21.71 3.20 -17.70
C ASN A 192 23.23 3.21 -17.97
N VAL A 193 23.73 4.29 -18.56
CA VAL A 193 25.15 4.51 -18.83
C VAL A 193 25.52 5.98 -18.60
N GLY A 194 26.77 6.27 -18.25
CA GLY A 194 27.26 7.62 -18.00
C GLY A 194 26.63 8.27 -16.77
N ARG A 195 26.71 9.60 -16.68
CA ARG A 195 26.25 10.35 -15.51
C ARG A 195 24.73 10.43 -15.44
N TRP A 196 24.17 10.02 -14.31
CA TRP A 196 22.76 10.10 -13.96
C TRP A 196 22.52 11.05 -12.80
N ARG A 197 21.32 11.63 -12.77
CA ARG A 197 20.83 12.49 -11.70
C ARG A 197 19.43 12.06 -11.29
N THR A 198 19.13 12.12 -10.00
CA THR A 198 17.78 11.94 -9.46
C THR A 198 17.41 13.14 -8.63
N PHE A 199 16.14 13.52 -8.67
CA PHE A 199 15.61 14.72 -8.02
C PHE A 199 14.37 14.36 -7.23
N ALA A 200 14.15 15.08 -6.13
CA ALA A 200 12.90 15.10 -5.38
C ALA A 200 11.82 15.87 -6.16
N GLU A 201 10.57 15.74 -5.74
CA GLU A 201 9.43 16.38 -6.42
C GLU A 201 9.43 17.91 -6.29
N ASP A 202 10.18 18.51 -5.38
CA ASP A 202 10.40 19.96 -5.36
C ASP A 202 11.49 20.43 -6.34
N GLY A 203 12.21 19.50 -6.98
CA GLY A 203 13.33 19.75 -7.88
C GLY A 203 14.71 19.68 -7.22
N THR A 204 14.78 19.40 -5.92
CA THR A 204 16.04 19.24 -5.19
C THR A 204 16.79 18.01 -5.70
N LEU A 205 18.08 18.14 -6.03
CA LEU A 205 18.92 17.02 -6.45
C LEU A 205 19.12 16.07 -5.27
N GLU A 206 18.76 14.80 -5.39
CA GLU A 206 18.91 13.79 -4.32
C GLU A 206 20.16 12.94 -4.49
N SER A 207 20.52 12.62 -5.74
CA SER A 207 21.73 11.87 -6.03
C SER A 207 22.26 12.11 -7.43
N GLU A 208 23.58 11.93 -7.58
CA GLU A 208 24.22 11.87 -8.88
C GLU A 208 25.42 10.93 -8.87
N GLY A 209 25.70 10.34 -10.03
CA GLY A 209 26.87 9.51 -10.22
C GLY A 209 26.88 8.82 -11.56
N GLU A 210 27.89 7.99 -11.80
CA GLU A 210 28.05 7.30 -13.08
C GLU A 210 27.46 5.89 -13.05
N TYR A 211 26.86 5.50 -14.16
CA TYR A 211 26.46 4.14 -14.47
C TYR A 211 27.35 3.55 -15.57
N SER A 212 27.73 2.29 -15.41
CA SER A 212 28.35 1.48 -16.45
C SER A 212 27.61 0.15 -16.56
N GLY A 213 27.14 -0.19 -17.76
CA GLY A 213 26.42 -1.45 -18.00
C GLY A 213 25.14 -1.63 -17.18
N GLY A 214 24.51 -0.54 -16.74
CA GLY A 214 23.33 -0.55 -15.88
C GLY A 214 23.61 -0.58 -14.37
N LYS A 215 24.88 -0.56 -13.95
CA LYS A 215 25.31 -0.59 -12.55
C LYS A 215 26.02 0.70 -12.14
N LYS A 216 25.91 1.11 -10.88
CA LYS A 216 26.67 2.24 -10.31
C LYS A 216 28.16 1.94 -10.41
N ASN A 217 28.91 2.91 -10.93
CA ASN A 217 30.35 2.80 -11.09
C ASN A 217 30.99 4.18 -10.92
N GLY A 218 32.17 4.28 -10.32
CA GLY A 218 32.85 5.55 -10.10
C GLY A 218 32.21 6.41 -9.01
N ALA A 219 32.37 7.73 -9.13
CA ALA A 219 32.03 8.67 -8.07
C ALA A 219 30.52 8.85 -7.94
N TRP A 220 30.03 8.79 -6.70
CA TRP A 220 28.64 9.04 -6.36
C TRP A 220 28.52 10.05 -5.23
N LYS A 221 27.49 10.88 -5.34
CA LYS A 221 27.10 11.87 -4.34
C LYS A 221 25.61 11.77 -4.06
N TYR A 222 25.27 11.99 -2.80
CA TYR A 222 23.92 12.06 -2.30
C TYR A 222 23.75 13.36 -1.54
N PHE A 223 22.52 13.85 -1.51
CA PHE A 223 22.21 15.15 -0.95
C PHE A 223 21.03 15.06 0.02
N TYR A 224 20.96 16.03 0.92
CA TYR A 224 19.82 16.29 1.77
C TYR A 224 18.76 17.11 1.03
N SER A 225 17.57 17.23 1.60
CA SER A 225 16.51 18.12 1.10
C SER A 225 16.92 19.60 1.06
N SER A 226 17.95 20.01 1.81
CA SER A 226 18.53 21.36 1.70
C SER A 226 19.43 21.55 0.47
N GLY A 227 19.73 20.48 -0.28
CA GLY A 227 20.70 20.47 -1.37
C GLY A 227 22.17 20.32 -0.95
N LYS A 228 22.46 20.23 0.36
CA LYS A 228 23.81 19.94 0.85
C LYS A 228 24.15 18.46 0.71
N ALA A 229 25.42 18.14 0.52
CA ALA A 229 25.86 16.75 0.44
C ALA A 229 25.53 16.00 1.75
N SER A 230 24.90 14.84 1.64
CA SER A 230 24.64 13.91 2.75
C SER A 230 25.69 12.80 2.80
N SER A 231 26.16 12.35 1.63
CA SER A 231 27.28 11.43 1.53
C SER A 231 27.94 11.46 0.15
N SER A 232 29.18 10.98 0.09
CA SER A 232 29.93 10.81 -1.15
C SER A 232 30.92 9.66 -1.04
N GLY A 233 31.14 8.95 -2.15
CA GLY A 233 32.10 7.86 -2.23
C GLY A 233 32.22 7.31 -3.64
N GLN A 234 32.80 6.12 -3.76
CA GLN A 234 32.95 5.41 -5.03
C GLN A 234 32.14 4.11 -5.02
N TYR A 235 31.65 3.72 -6.20
CA TYR A 235 31.08 2.41 -6.46
C TYR A 235 31.88 1.66 -7.52
N GLU A 236 31.91 0.34 -7.40
CA GLU A 236 32.35 -0.58 -8.44
C GLU A 236 31.27 -1.65 -8.60
N ASN A 237 30.59 -1.68 -9.75
CA ASN A 237 29.53 -2.65 -10.07
C ASN A 237 28.42 -2.75 -8.99
N ASP A 238 27.90 -1.60 -8.53
CA ASP A 238 26.93 -1.46 -7.42
C ASP A 238 27.51 -1.72 -6.01
N GLU A 239 28.78 -2.08 -5.85
CA GLU A 239 29.40 -2.24 -4.52
C GLU A 239 30.14 -0.97 -4.10
N PRO A 240 29.93 -0.43 -2.89
CA PRO A 240 30.71 0.71 -2.42
C PRO A 240 32.17 0.29 -2.22
N VAL A 241 33.09 1.15 -2.67
CA VAL A 241 34.54 0.95 -2.59
C VAL A 241 35.24 2.25 -2.19
N GLY A 242 36.44 2.11 -1.61
CA GLY A 242 37.28 3.23 -1.22
C GLY A 242 36.70 4.07 -0.08
N LEU A 243 37.20 5.30 0.06
CA LEU A 243 36.76 6.21 1.10
C LEU A 243 35.33 6.67 0.87
N TRP A 244 34.50 6.48 1.89
CA TRP A 244 33.17 7.03 1.99
C TRP A 244 33.12 8.08 3.10
N THR A 245 32.47 9.21 2.80
CA THR A 245 32.28 10.31 3.72
C THR A 245 30.80 10.63 3.81
N TYR A 246 30.30 10.73 5.03
CA TYR A 246 28.94 11.12 5.38
C TYR A 246 29.01 12.45 6.11
N TYR A 247 28.03 13.31 5.86
CA TYR A 247 28.00 14.67 6.39
C TYR A 247 26.79 14.85 7.28
N PHE A 248 26.83 15.82 8.18
CA PHE A 248 25.65 16.39 8.81
C PHE A 248 25.01 17.43 7.90
N GLU A 249 23.76 17.81 8.17
CA GLU A 249 23.05 18.91 7.48
C GLU A 249 23.80 20.27 7.57
N ASN A 250 24.68 20.45 8.56
CA ASN A 250 25.51 21.64 8.67
C ASN A 250 26.76 21.61 7.75
N GLY A 251 26.99 20.52 7.01
CA GLY A 251 28.10 20.31 6.10
C GLY A 251 29.38 19.73 6.74
N LYS A 252 29.42 19.58 8.07
CA LYS A 252 30.54 18.90 8.74
C LYS A 252 30.47 17.39 8.54
N VAL A 253 31.61 16.69 8.60
CA VAL A 253 31.65 15.23 8.53
C VAL A 253 30.94 14.63 9.73
N SER A 254 29.98 13.72 9.48
CA SER A 254 29.31 12.92 10.50
C SER A 254 29.98 11.57 10.70
N SER A 255 30.47 10.96 9.62
CA SER A 255 31.26 9.74 9.68
C SER A 255 32.05 9.53 8.40
N GLN A 256 33.10 8.72 8.47
CA GLN A 256 33.89 8.33 7.31
C GLN A 256 34.62 7.01 7.55
N GLY A 257 34.95 6.33 6.46
CA GLY A 257 35.78 5.13 6.48
C GLY A 257 35.86 4.47 5.11
N GLU A 258 36.64 3.42 5.01
CA GLU A 258 36.86 2.73 3.74
C GLU A 258 35.94 1.51 3.58
N PHE A 259 35.48 1.30 2.35
CA PHE A 259 34.84 0.07 1.93
C PHE A 259 35.76 -0.73 0.99
N VAL A 260 35.80 -2.03 1.20
CA VAL A 260 36.45 -3.00 0.30
C VAL A 260 35.43 -4.08 -0.03
N LYS A 261 35.06 -4.20 -1.32
CA LYS A 261 34.05 -5.15 -1.82
C LYS A 261 32.72 -5.07 -1.05
N GLY A 262 32.25 -3.85 -0.83
CA GLY A 262 30.98 -3.60 -0.13
C GLY A 262 31.01 -3.72 1.39
N SER A 263 32.13 -4.13 1.99
CA SER A 263 32.26 -4.28 3.45
C SER A 263 33.15 -3.20 4.05
N LYS A 264 32.82 -2.74 5.27
CA LYS A 264 33.66 -1.82 6.03
C LYS A 264 35.04 -2.44 6.28
N ASN A 265 36.09 -1.70 5.98
CA ASN A 265 37.47 -2.12 6.17
C ASN A 265 38.32 -0.96 6.67
N GLY A 266 39.35 -1.25 7.47
CA GLY A 266 40.24 -0.23 8.02
C GLY A 266 39.54 0.69 9.04
N TYR A 267 40.07 1.89 9.18
CA TYR A 267 39.64 2.84 10.20
C TYR A 267 38.33 3.54 9.81
N TRP A 268 37.33 3.38 10.67
CA TRP A 268 36.05 4.04 10.62
C TRP A 268 35.90 4.97 11.80
N SER A 269 35.41 6.17 11.54
CA SER A 269 35.17 7.18 12.57
C SER A 269 33.80 7.83 12.38
N SER A 270 33.15 8.17 13.49
CA SER A 270 31.98 9.04 13.54
C SER A 270 32.25 10.21 14.47
N PHE A 271 31.57 11.33 14.22
CA PHE A 271 31.80 12.59 14.92
C PHE A 271 30.51 13.10 15.57
N HIS A 272 30.65 13.86 16.63
CA HIS A 272 29.57 14.67 17.19
C HIS A 272 29.34 15.92 16.33
N LYS A 273 28.20 16.61 16.50
CA LYS A 273 27.88 17.83 15.72
C LYS A 273 28.90 18.97 15.95
N ASN A 274 29.56 18.98 17.10
CA ASN A 274 30.62 19.92 17.43
C ASN A 274 31.93 19.63 16.67
N GLY A 275 32.12 18.40 16.15
CA GLY A 275 33.30 17.94 15.41
C GLY A 275 34.24 17.04 16.21
N THR A 276 33.98 16.78 17.50
CA THR A 276 34.78 15.82 18.29
C THR A 276 34.45 14.39 17.89
N VAL A 277 35.40 13.47 18.09
CA VAL A 277 35.19 12.05 17.78
C VAL A 277 34.09 11.49 18.68
N ARG A 278 33.07 10.91 18.07
CA ARG A 278 31.99 10.22 18.75
C ARG A 278 32.30 8.74 18.86
N SER A 279 32.70 8.09 17.78
CA SER A 279 33.11 6.69 17.83
C SER A 279 34.16 6.37 16.80
N GLU A 280 34.93 5.31 17.06
CA GLU A 280 35.95 4.79 16.16
C GLU A 280 36.00 3.27 16.21
N ILE A 281 36.39 2.66 15.10
CA ILE A 281 36.68 1.24 14.99
C ILE A 281 37.67 1.00 13.85
N ASN A 282 38.66 0.14 14.07
CA ASN A 282 39.56 -0.31 13.00
C ASN A 282 39.23 -1.74 12.61
N TYR A 283 38.58 -1.93 11.45
CA TYR A 283 38.20 -3.24 10.94
C TYR A 283 39.38 -3.94 10.25
N VAL A 284 39.76 -5.11 10.76
CA VAL A 284 40.70 -6.04 10.13
C VAL A 284 39.99 -7.37 9.95
N ASN A 285 39.72 -7.77 8.70
CA ASN A 285 39.00 -9.00 8.35
C ASN A 285 37.61 -9.12 9.03
N GLY A 286 36.88 -8.00 9.16
CA GLY A 286 35.56 -7.96 9.79
C GLY A 286 35.58 -7.92 11.32
N THR A 287 36.76 -7.86 11.95
CA THR A 287 36.93 -7.72 13.40
C THR A 287 37.50 -6.35 13.74
N GLY A 288 37.00 -5.70 14.80
CA GLY A 288 37.57 -4.44 15.27
C GLY A 288 37.20 -4.13 16.72
N GLU A 289 38.07 -3.37 17.39
CA GLU A 289 37.77 -2.79 18.69
C GLU A 289 36.93 -1.51 18.48
N TYR A 290 35.68 -1.55 18.93
CA TYR A 290 34.79 -0.39 18.93
C TYR A 290 35.07 0.46 20.16
N ARG A 291 35.16 1.78 19.96
CA ARG A 291 35.20 2.77 21.04
C ARG A 291 34.22 3.89 20.76
N GLU A 292 33.51 4.32 21.78
CA GLU A 292 32.60 5.48 21.73
C GLU A 292 32.92 6.44 22.87
N TYR A 293 32.75 7.74 22.62
CA TYR A 293 33.12 8.82 23.51
C TYR A 293 31.95 9.80 23.72
N TYR A 294 31.88 10.35 24.93
CA TYR A 294 31.05 11.52 25.23
C TYR A 294 31.54 12.76 24.45
N GLU A 295 30.72 13.81 24.37
CA GLU A 295 31.12 15.04 23.69
C GLU A 295 32.38 15.69 24.28
N GLY A 296 32.62 15.50 25.58
CA GLY A 296 33.82 15.95 26.29
C GLY A 296 35.08 15.09 26.05
N GLY A 297 34.97 14.01 25.27
CA GLY A 297 36.08 13.11 24.91
C GLY A 297 36.34 11.97 25.89
N GLN A 298 35.57 11.87 26.99
CA GLN A 298 35.65 10.73 27.90
C GLN A 298 35.12 9.46 27.22
N LEU A 299 35.77 8.32 27.48
CA LEU A 299 35.33 7.03 26.95
C LEU A 299 33.96 6.66 27.54
N ARG A 300 33.03 6.30 26.67
CA ARG A 300 31.65 5.92 26.99
C ARG A 300 31.42 4.42 26.81
N ILE A 301 31.89 3.84 25.71
CA ILE A 301 31.69 2.42 25.39
C ILE A 301 32.97 1.87 24.80
N LYS A 302 33.33 0.63 25.14
CA LYS A 302 34.28 -0.14 24.33
C LYS A 302 33.94 -1.63 24.31
N GLY A 303 34.29 -2.28 23.21
CA GLY A 303 34.10 -3.72 23.03
C GLY A 303 34.66 -4.22 21.71
N GLN A 304 34.59 -5.53 21.48
CA GLN A 304 35.00 -6.14 20.21
C GLN A 304 33.76 -6.38 19.35
N VAL A 305 33.89 -6.06 18.06
CA VAL A 305 32.90 -6.38 17.01
C VAL A 305 33.53 -7.42 16.10
N VAL A 306 32.83 -8.52 15.84
CA VAL A 306 33.23 -9.57 14.90
C VAL A 306 32.08 -9.82 13.93
N SER A 307 32.36 -9.67 12.64
CA SER A 307 31.35 -9.85 11.58
C SER A 307 30.09 -9.01 11.83
N GLU A 308 30.29 -7.73 12.17
CA GLU A 308 29.23 -6.75 12.48
C GLU A 308 28.42 -7.03 13.75
N LYS A 309 28.76 -8.05 14.55
CA LYS A 309 28.11 -8.35 15.82
C LYS A 309 29.01 -8.12 17.03
N ASN A 310 28.43 -7.68 18.14
CA ASN A 310 29.13 -7.55 19.42
C ASN A 310 29.64 -8.92 19.89
N GLN A 311 30.91 -8.97 20.31
CA GLN A 311 31.59 -10.19 20.76
C GLN A 311 32.47 -9.88 21.99
N GLY A 312 32.49 -10.81 22.94
CA GLY A 312 33.29 -10.73 24.16
C GLY A 312 32.81 -9.64 25.12
N LYS A 313 33.71 -9.18 25.99
CA LYS A 313 33.40 -8.20 27.03
C LYS A 313 33.22 -6.79 26.46
N TRP A 314 32.03 -6.25 26.66
CA TRP A 314 31.66 -4.87 26.41
C TRP A 314 31.55 -4.11 27.74
N GLN A 315 32.10 -2.91 27.77
CA GLN A 315 32.14 -2.05 28.96
C GLN A 315 31.51 -0.71 28.63
N TYR A 316 30.65 -0.24 29.54
CA TYR A 316 29.91 1.01 29.46
C TYR A 316 30.32 1.88 30.65
N PHE A 317 30.56 3.17 30.41
CA PHE A 317 31.09 4.10 31.39
C PHE A 317 30.23 5.35 31.48
N TYR A 318 30.06 5.85 32.71
CA TYR A 318 29.56 7.20 32.97
C TYR A 318 30.54 8.27 32.49
N ASP A 319 30.09 9.52 32.43
CA ASP A 319 30.89 10.68 32.03
C ASP A 319 32.06 10.96 33.00
N ASP A 320 31.93 10.57 34.27
CA ASP A 320 32.98 10.57 35.28
C ASP A 320 33.99 9.41 35.16
N GLY A 321 33.76 8.49 34.22
CA GLY A 321 34.62 7.33 33.93
C GLY A 321 34.36 6.09 34.80
N LYS A 322 33.39 6.13 35.72
CA LYS A 322 32.98 4.92 36.46
C LYS A 322 32.20 3.96 35.58
N THR A 323 32.22 2.68 35.92
CA THR A 323 31.48 1.64 35.18
C THR A 323 29.97 1.85 35.34
N GLU A 324 29.29 2.12 34.22
CA GLU A 324 27.82 2.14 34.11
C GLU A 324 27.27 0.73 33.88
N GLY A 325 28.03 -0.11 33.17
CA GLY A 325 27.60 -1.47 32.91
C GLY A 325 28.64 -2.31 32.20
N GLU A 326 28.35 -3.60 32.11
CA GLU A 326 29.12 -4.56 31.33
C GLU A 326 28.20 -5.64 30.72
N CYS A 327 28.65 -6.21 29.61
CA CYS A 327 27.96 -7.32 28.96
C CYS A 327 28.99 -8.22 28.29
N ASP A 328 28.89 -9.53 28.48
CA ASP A 328 29.70 -10.49 27.73
C ASP A 328 28.85 -11.04 26.58
N PHE A 329 29.20 -10.67 25.35
CA PHE A 329 28.44 -11.02 24.16
C PHE A 329 29.01 -12.24 23.44
N GLU A 330 28.12 -13.13 23.02
CA GLU A 330 28.38 -14.18 22.06
C GLU A 330 27.48 -13.96 20.84
N LYS A 331 28.08 -13.59 19.70
CA LYS A 331 27.36 -13.34 18.43
C LYS A 331 26.16 -12.39 18.60
N GLY A 332 26.36 -11.27 19.29
CA GLY A 332 25.34 -10.24 19.52
C GLY A 332 24.36 -10.52 20.65
N LYS A 333 24.47 -11.66 21.35
CA LYS A 333 23.63 -11.98 22.52
C LYS A 333 24.45 -11.99 23.80
N GLY A 334 23.96 -11.39 24.88
CA GLY A 334 24.71 -11.35 26.13
C GLY A 334 23.84 -10.99 27.34
N THR A 335 24.37 -11.32 28.53
CA THR A 335 23.77 -10.89 29.79
C THR A 335 24.38 -9.55 30.17
N TYR A 336 23.54 -8.53 30.24
CA TYR A 336 23.92 -7.19 30.65
C TYR A 336 23.77 -7.01 32.16
N TYR A 337 24.74 -6.34 32.76
CA TYR A 337 24.75 -5.88 34.14
C TYR A 337 24.95 -4.37 34.14
N GLY A 338 24.01 -3.62 34.71
CA GLY A 338 24.12 -2.17 34.89
C GLY A 338 24.29 -1.83 36.37
N TYR A 339 25.09 -0.80 36.66
CA TYR A 339 25.45 -0.38 38.02
C TYR A 339 25.09 1.08 38.24
N TYR A 340 24.74 1.44 39.47
CA TYR A 340 24.66 2.83 39.89
C TYR A 340 26.06 3.47 39.95
N PRO A 341 26.19 4.81 40.00
CA PRO A 341 27.48 5.49 40.16
C PRO A 341 28.26 5.13 41.43
N ASN A 342 27.59 4.57 42.44
CA ASN A 342 28.20 4.06 43.67
C ASN A 342 28.76 2.62 43.52
N GLY A 343 28.51 1.95 42.38
CA GLY A 343 28.95 0.60 42.07
C GLY A 343 27.95 -0.52 42.42
N THR A 344 26.82 -0.22 43.06
CA THR A 344 25.77 -1.20 43.35
C THR A 344 25.05 -1.62 42.07
N LEU A 345 24.69 -2.90 41.95
CA LEU A 345 23.91 -3.40 40.81
C LEU A 345 22.56 -2.67 40.72
N GLN A 346 22.25 -2.15 39.54
CA GLN A 346 21.03 -1.42 39.24
C GLN A 346 20.07 -2.24 38.38
N THR A 347 20.60 -2.88 37.32
CA THR A 347 19.79 -3.66 36.38
C THR A 347 20.51 -4.89 35.90
N LYS A 348 19.73 -5.92 35.55
CA LYS A 348 20.27 -7.14 34.92
C LYS A 348 19.26 -7.72 33.94
N GLY A 349 19.73 -8.13 32.77
CA GLY A 349 18.86 -8.69 31.74
C GLY A 349 19.60 -9.18 30.51
N GLN A 350 18.85 -9.61 29.49
CA GLN A 350 19.43 -10.11 28.25
C GLN A 350 19.40 -9.02 27.17
N ILE A 351 20.48 -8.91 26.42
CA ILE A 351 20.57 -8.10 25.21
C ILE A 351 20.75 -9.03 24.01
N GLU A 352 20.00 -8.79 22.94
CA GLU A 352 20.13 -9.45 21.64
C GLU A 352 20.16 -8.39 20.54
N ASP A 353 21.25 -8.34 19.77
CA ASP A 353 21.49 -7.37 18.69
C ASP A 353 21.15 -5.93 19.12
N ASP A 354 21.78 -5.47 20.22
CA ASP A 354 21.61 -4.15 20.85
C ASP A 354 20.23 -3.86 21.48
N LEU A 355 19.32 -4.84 21.54
CA LEU A 355 17.99 -4.69 22.13
C LEU A 355 17.88 -5.37 23.48
N ARG A 356 17.22 -4.71 24.43
CA ARG A 356 16.82 -5.34 25.69
C ARG A 356 15.72 -6.35 25.41
N VAL A 357 15.94 -7.62 25.72
CA VAL A 357 14.99 -8.71 25.53
C VAL A 357 14.75 -9.46 26.84
N GLY A 358 13.64 -10.22 26.90
CA GLY A 358 13.30 -11.01 28.08
C GLY A 358 12.83 -10.17 29.26
N THR A 359 12.86 -10.76 30.45
CA THR A 359 12.53 -10.07 31.70
C THR A 359 13.79 -9.49 32.31
N TRP A 360 13.73 -8.24 32.75
CA TRP A 360 14.83 -7.52 33.37
C TRP A 360 14.59 -7.35 34.86
N GLU A 361 15.63 -7.58 35.65
CA GLU A 361 15.69 -7.37 37.09
C GLU A 361 16.07 -5.91 37.39
N LEU A 362 15.37 -5.27 38.33
CA LEU A 362 15.62 -3.91 38.81
C LEU A 362 15.96 -3.92 40.29
N TYR A 363 17.00 -3.18 40.67
CA TYR A 363 17.53 -3.09 42.02
C TYR A 363 17.61 -1.63 42.49
N GLU A 364 17.42 -1.40 43.78
CA GLU A 364 17.67 -0.10 44.44
C GLU A 364 19.16 0.09 44.74
N GLU A 365 19.54 1.31 45.13
CA GLU A 365 20.94 1.65 45.46
C GLU A 365 21.51 0.84 46.64
N ASP A 366 20.65 0.29 47.49
CA ASP A 366 21.01 -0.60 48.61
C ASP A 366 21.18 -2.07 48.20
N GLY A 367 20.93 -2.40 46.92
CA GLY A 367 21.04 -3.73 46.34
C GLY A 367 19.79 -4.59 46.46
N ASN A 368 18.69 -4.06 47.01
CA ASN A 368 17.43 -4.80 47.10
C ASN A 368 16.72 -4.85 45.74
N LEU A 369 16.25 -6.03 45.35
CA LEU A 369 15.45 -6.22 44.14
C LEU A 369 14.06 -5.57 44.31
N THR A 370 13.73 -4.58 43.48
CA THR A 370 12.46 -3.85 43.57
C THR A 370 11.44 -4.20 42.51
N GLY A 371 11.85 -4.84 41.43
CA GLY A 371 10.88 -5.33 40.47
C GLY A 371 11.47 -5.96 39.23
N TYR A 372 10.55 -6.26 38.34
CA TYR A 372 10.85 -6.76 37.01
C TYR A 372 10.19 -5.85 35.99
N TYR A 373 10.90 -5.53 34.92
CA TYR A 373 10.28 -4.94 33.74
C TYR A 373 10.56 -5.80 32.52
N LYS A 374 9.59 -5.87 31.61
CA LYS A 374 9.73 -6.57 30.34
C LYS A 374 9.57 -5.55 29.23
N PRO A 375 10.62 -5.25 28.46
CA PRO A 375 10.47 -4.38 27.30
C PRO A 375 9.47 -5.02 26.33
N VAL A 376 8.40 -4.28 26.05
CA VAL A 376 7.44 -4.61 25.00
C VAL A 376 7.62 -3.53 23.94
N TYR A 377 8.28 -3.89 22.85
CA TYR A 377 8.35 -3.02 21.69
C TYR A 377 7.03 -3.17 20.93
N GLU A 378 6.29 -2.07 20.75
CA GLU A 378 4.97 -2.03 20.09
C GLU A 378 4.98 -2.61 18.67
N ASN A 379 6.17 -2.76 18.09
CA ASN A 379 6.42 -3.51 16.89
C ASN A 379 7.41 -4.63 17.21
N LYS A 380 6.99 -5.90 17.07
CA LYS A 380 7.96 -7.01 16.97
C LYS A 380 8.97 -6.79 15.84
N ASN A 381 8.61 -5.94 14.87
CA ASN A 381 9.49 -5.44 13.81
C ASN A 381 10.50 -4.38 14.26
N LEU A 382 10.45 -3.75 15.43
CA LEU A 382 11.52 -2.84 15.85
C LEU A 382 12.73 -3.63 16.34
N ALA A 383 12.47 -4.79 16.95
CA ALA A 383 13.51 -5.73 17.31
C ALA A 383 14.15 -6.36 16.05
N ASP A 384 13.32 -6.83 15.11
CA ASP A 384 13.82 -7.32 13.82
C ASP A 384 14.39 -6.20 12.93
N ALA A 385 13.93 -4.96 13.06
CA ALA A 385 14.49 -3.80 12.33
C ALA A 385 15.77 -3.28 12.97
N ILE A 386 15.99 -3.46 14.28
CA ILE A 386 17.25 -3.14 14.95
C ILE A 386 18.27 -4.26 14.71
N SER A 387 17.87 -5.54 14.74
CA SER A 387 18.66 -6.66 14.19
C SER A 387 18.94 -6.47 12.69
N ALA A 388 17.97 -5.99 11.90
CA ALA A 388 18.17 -5.64 10.49
C ALA A 388 18.90 -4.30 10.28
N MET A 389 19.02 -3.42 11.28
CA MET A 389 19.86 -2.21 11.25
C MET A 389 21.29 -2.54 11.66
N ALA A 390 21.48 -3.50 12.57
CA ALA A 390 22.75 -4.16 12.84
C ALA A 390 23.24 -4.96 11.62
N GLU A 391 22.33 -5.56 10.82
CA GLU A 391 22.66 -6.14 9.50
C GLU A 391 22.68 -5.10 8.34
N LYS A 392 22.03 -3.93 8.50
CA LYS A 392 22.07 -2.78 7.55
C LYS A 392 23.13 -1.74 7.94
N SER A 393 24.19 -2.17 8.61
CA SER A 393 25.48 -1.48 8.49
C SER A 393 26.02 -1.55 7.03
N LYS A 394 25.39 -2.37 6.18
CA LYS A 394 25.35 -2.19 4.72
C LYS A 394 24.44 -1.01 4.35
N VAL A 395 25.09 0.10 4.02
CA VAL A 395 24.60 1.31 3.35
C VAL A 395 23.37 1.02 2.45
N PRO A 396 22.25 1.77 2.59
CA PRO A 396 21.17 1.67 1.62
C PRO A 396 21.62 2.32 0.31
N MET A 397 21.81 1.48 -0.71
CA MET A 397 21.67 1.93 -2.09
C MET A 397 20.21 2.26 -2.40
N PRO A 398 19.92 3.25 -3.25
CA PRO A 398 18.58 3.45 -3.78
C PRO A 398 18.20 2.23 -4.63
N VAL A 399 17.14 1.54 -4.24
CA VAL A 399 16.53 0.46 -5.02
C VAL A 399 15.68 1.08 -6.12
N THR A 400 16.11 0.95 -7.36
CA THR A 400 15.23 1.15 -8.53
C THR A 400 14.40 -0.11 -8.75
N ASN A 401 13.07 0.03 -8.73
CA ASN A 401 12.11 -1.06 -8.94
C ASN A 401 11.93 -1.43 -10.42
N SER A 402 11.89 -2.73 -10.74
CA SER A 402 11.26 -3.27 -11.95
C SER A 402 10.89 -4.77 -11.86
N LYS A 403 9.73 -5.02 -11.22
CA LYS A 403 8.71 -6.10 -11.37
C LYS A 403 9.03 -7.45 -12.05
N ARG A 404 8.64 -8.54 -11.37
CA ARG A 404 7.73 -9.56 -11.96
C ARG A 404 6.90 -10.28 -10.89
N ASN A 405 5.58 -10.30 -11.10
CA ASN A 405 4.58 -11.00 -10.29
C ASN A 405 4.82 -12.51 -10.28
N THR A 406 4.99 -13.07 -9.09
CA THR A 406 4.50 -14.41 -8.74
C THR A 406 3.63 -14.20 -7.51
N ARG A 407 2.31 -14.50 -7.60
CA ARG A 407 1.42 -14.48 -6.44
C ARG A 407 1.97 -15.42 -5.36
N LYS A 408 2.63 -14.83 -4.37
CA LYS A 408 2.92 -15.42 -3.06
C LYS A 408 1.90 -14.81 -2.10
N PHE A 409 1.44 -15.59 -1.12
CA PHE A 409 0.60 -15.06 -0.04
C PHE A 409 1.28 -13.82 0.56
N SER A 410 0.62 -12.67 0.45
CA SER A 410 1.11 -11.42 1.03
C SER A 410 0.99 -11.51 2.54
N TYR A 411 2.12 -11.37 3.24
CA TYR A 411 2.07 -10.97 4.64
C TYR A 411 1.42 -9.58 4.69
N PHE A 412 0.53 -9.37 5.66
CA PHE A 412 -0.11 -8.08 5.88
C PHE A 412 1.00 -7.10 6.29
N ASP A 413 1.35 -6.15 5.43
CA ASP A 413 2.23 -5.05 5.81
C ASP A 413 1.56 -4.28 6.96
N PRO A 414 2.19 -4.14 8.14
CA PRO A 414 1.64 -3.31 9.19
C PRO A 414 1.72 -1.85 8.74
N MET A 415 0.65 -1.37 8.13
CA MET A 415 0.41 0.05 7.98
C MET A 415 0.07 0.59 9.37
N PHE A 416 0.82 1.57 9.85
CA PHE A 416 0.30 2.40 10.93
C PHE A 416 -0.93 3.11 10.37
N PRO A 417 -2.08 3.07 11.07
CA PRO A 417 -3.24 3.83 10.62
C PRO A 417 -2.94 5.33 10.74
N GLU A 418 -2.43 5.92 9.67
CA GLU A 418 -2.32 7.36 9.56
C GLU A 418 -3.74 7.91 9.41
N TYR A 419 -4.12 8.77 10.36
CA TYR A 419 -5.37 9.51 10.26
C TYR A 419 -5.20 10.53 9.14
N THR A 420 -6.02 10.43 8.11
CA THR A 420 -5.95 11.33 6.95
C THR A 420 -6.87 12.53 7.11
N SER A 421 -7.93 12.39 7.91
CA SER A 421 -8.90 13.44 8.15
C SER A 421 -9.63 13.30 9.47
N MET A 422 -10.16 14.44 9.93
CA MET A 422 -11.12 14.54 11.02
C MET A 422 -12.45 15.07 10.50
N ILE A 423 -13.53 14.39 10.82
CA ILE A 423 -14.89 14.78 10.43
C ILE A 423 -15.62 15.26 11.68
N VAL A 424 -16.01 16.53 11.67
CA VAL A 424 -16.93 17.07 12.68
C VAL A 424 -18.34 16.99 12.11
N GLN A 425 -19.24 16.33 12.83
CA GLN A 425 -20.60 16.07 12.36
C GLN A 425 -21.65 16.29 13.45
N GLY A 426 -22.88 16.50 13.02
CA GLY A 426 -24.03 16.55 13.91
C GLY A 426 -25.33 16.76 13.16
N ASN A 427 -26.43 16.82 13.89
CA ASN A 427 -27.71 17.15 13.28
C ASN A 427 -28.60 17.98 14.22
N PRO A 428 -28.61 19.32 14.06
CA PRO A 428 -29.47 20.18 14.87
C PRO A 428 -30.96 19.98 14.59
N THR A 429 -31.36 19.41 13.44
CA THR A 429 -32.78 19.18 13.16
C THR A 429 -33.37 18.05 14.01
N LEU A 430 -32.54 17.19 14.60
CA LEU A 430 -33.02 16.16 15.52
C LEU A 430 -33.50 16.72 16.85
N MET A 431 -33.28 18.01 17.15
CA MET A 431 -33.86 18.66 18.33
C MET A 431 -35.39 18.63 18.30
N PHE A 432 -35.99 18.62 17.10
CA PHE A 432 -37.45 18.45 16.97
C PHE A 432 -37.94 17.03 17.30
N LEU A 433 -37.03 16.06 17.35
CA LEU A 433 -37.26 14.67 17.78
C LEU A 433 -36.65 14.40 19.17
N GLY A 434 -36.22 15.44 19.87
CA GLY A 434 -35.77 15.36 21.25
C GLY A 434 -34.30 15.00 21.46
N SER A 435 -33.44 15.13 20.43
CA SER A 435 -32.01 14.90 20.59
C SER A 435 -31.10 15.84 19.79
N LEU A 436 -29.87 16.03 20.26
CA LEU A 436 -28.84 16.81 19.58
C LEU A 436 -27.53 16.00 19.53
N PRO A 437 -27.31 15.21 18.47
CA PRO A 437 -26.06 14.49 18.30
C PRO A 437 -24.97 15.38 17.72
N ILE A 438 -23.78 15.26 18.28
CA ILE A 438 -22.53 15.86 17.83
C ILE A 438 -21.46 14.77 17.87
N GLY A 439 -20.67 14.62 16.81
CA GLY A 439 -19.62 13.62 16.72
C GLY A 439 -18.36 14.17 16.10
N ILE A 440 -17.22 13.64 16.55
CA ILE A 440 -15.92 13.82 15.93
C ILE A 440 -15.43 12.45 15.53
N GLU A 441 -15.17 12.27 14.24
CA GLU A 441 -14.65 11.02 13.71
C GLU A 441 -13.25 11.22 13.13
N PHE A 442 -12.31 10.39 13.55
CA PHE A 442 -10.99 10.32 12.95
C PHE A 442 -10.96 9.16 11.96
N TYR A 443 -10.70 9.48 10.69
CA TYR A 443 -10.66 8.53 9.59
C TYR A 443 -9.22 8.22 9.22
N ASN A 444 -8.89 6.94 9.00
CA ASN A 444 -7.55 6.51 8.62
C ASN A 444 -7.46 5.84 7.24
N GLU A 445 -6.24 5.70 6.72
CA GLU A 445 -5.95 5.09 5.41
C GLU A 445 -6.44 3.65 5.26
N ALA A 446 -6.57 2.91 6.37
CA ALA A 446 -7.07 1.55 6.41
C ALA A 446 -8.61 1.46 6.29
N ARG A 447 -9.28 2.57 5.97
CA ARG A 447 -10.73 2.68 5.83
C ARG A 447 -11.48 2.43 7.13
N LEU A 448 -10.87 2.84 8.23
CA LEU A 448 -11.38 2.69 9.58
C LEU A 448 -11.66 4.06 10.18
N GLY A 449 -12.91 4.29 10.58
CA GLY A 449 -13.34 5.49 11.29
C GLY A 449 -13.48 5.22 12.78
N HIS A 450 -12.91 6.09 13.61
CA HIS A 450 -13.12 6.09 15.05
C HIS A 450 -13.90 7.34 15.45
N GLU A 451 -15.16 7.16 15.83
CA GLU A 451 -16.06 8.26 16.19
C GLU A 451 -16.24 8.34 17.71
N PHE A 452 -15.97 9.52 18.26
CA PHE A 452 -16.47 9.91 19.57
C PHE A 452 -17.70 10.78 19.38
N SER A 453 -18.84 10.37 19.93
CA SER A 453 -20.09 11.14 19.82
C SER A 453 -20.66 11.50 21.19
N PHE A 454 -21.19 12.70 21.28
CA PHE A 454 -22.04 13.17 22.38
C PHE A 454 -23.46 13.43 21.86
N GLU A 455 -24.47 13.07 22.61
CA GLU A 455 -25.86 13.33 22.29
C GLU A 455 -26.56 13.96 23.48
N GLY A 456 -27.02 15.21 23.32
CA GLY A 456 -27.91 15.84 24.28
C GLY A 456 -29.32 15.30 24.08
N ILE A 457 -29.93 14.75 25.12
CA ILE A 457 -31.28 14.19 25.06
C ILE A 457 -32.21 15.13 25.80
N ARG A 458 -33.27 15.59 25.14
CA ARG A 458 -34.33 16.38 25.75
C ARG A 458 -35.59 16.28 24.91
N ASP A 459 -36.57 15.52 25.35
CA ASP A 459 -37.84 15.34 24.64
C ASP A 459 -39.02 15.76 25.52
N PRO A 460 -39.78 16.82 25.17
CA PRO A 460 -39.58 17.73 24.03
C PRO A 460 -38.46 18.77 24.29
N PHE A 461 -37.71 19.12 23.24
CA PHE A 461 -36.48 19.91 23.38
C PHE A 461 -36.73 21.38 23.74
N PHE A 462 -37.73 22.01 23.12
CA PHE A 462 -37.99 23.46 23.22
C PHE A 462 -39.05 23.85 24.26
N THR A 463 -39.61 22.88 24.99
CA THR A 463 -40.61 23.17 26.03
C THR A 463 -39.92 23.24 27.39
N ALA A 464 -40.19 24.29 28.16
CA ALA A 464 -39.73 24.38 29.55
C ALA A 464 -40.44 23.35 30.42
N ASP A 465 -39.71 22.73 31.37
CA ASP A 465 -40.23 21.66 32.22
C ASP A 465 -41.54 22.06 32.93
N GLY A 466 -41.63 23.30 33.43
CA GLY A 466 -42.85 23.81 34.09
C GLY A 466 -44.06 24.02 33.17
N HIS A 467 -43.87 24.04 31.85
CA HIS A 467 -44.96 24.12 30.87
C HIS A 467 -45.44 22.75 30.40
N MET A 468 -44.80 21.67 30.86
CA MET A 468 -45.26 20.31 30.59
C MET A 468 -46.56 20.05 31.37
N SER A 469 -47.57 19.52 30.67
CA SER A 469 -48.84 19.13 31.30
C SER A 469 -48.60 18.11 32.42
N ILE A 470 -49.37 18.23 33.50
CA ILE A 470 -49.34 17.30 34.64
C ILE A 470 -49.59 15.88 34.14
N GLY A 471 -48.79 14.92 34.62
CA GLY A 471 -48.84 13.50 34.24
C GLY A 471 -48.20 13.18 32.88
N LYS A 472 -47.74 14.17 32.11
CA LYS A 472 -47.06 13.93 30.83
C LYS A 472 -45.57 13.65 31.07
N LEU A 473 -45.12 12.49 30.62
CA LEU A 473 -43.71 12.12 30.62
C LEU A 473 -42.90 12.98 29.64
N PHE A 474 -41.73 13.42 30.10
CA PHE A 474 -40.69 14.02 29.29
C PHE A 474 -39.32 13.54 29.77
N THR A 475 -38.31 13.67 28.92
CA THR A 475 -36.97 13.17 29.24
C THR A 475 -35.92 14.26 29.09
N ARG A 476 -34.86 14.17 29.90
CA ARG A 476 -33.63 14.94 29.71
C ARG A 476 -32.44 14.13 30.16
N GLY A 477 -31.32 14.29 29.47
CA GLY A 477 -30.12 13.55 29.75
C GLY A 477 -29.06 13.74 28.69
N TYR A 478 -28.11 12.82 28.66
CA TYR A 478 -27.07 12.79 27.66
C TYR A 478 -26.62 11.37 27.40
N ALA A 479 -25.98 11.16 26.26
CA ALA A 479 -25.26 9.95 25.97
C ALA A 479 -23.89 10.28 25.37
N PHE A 480 -22.92 9.41 25.62
CA PHE A 480 -21.67 9.40 24.89
C PHE A 480 -21.45 8.02 24.28
N SER A 481 -20.84 7.98 23.10
CA SER A 481 -20.51 6.73 22.44
C SER A 481 -19.15 6.75 21.78
N LEU A 482 -18.52 5.60 21.78
CA LEU A 482 -17.31 5.29 21.03
C LEU A 482 -17.72 4.32 19.94
N LYS A 483 -17.55 4.72 18.68
CA LYS A 483 -17.88 3.90 17.51
C LYS A 483 -16.64 3.59 16.71
N GLN A 484 -16.59 2.37 16.18
CA GLN A 484 -15.61 1.99 15.18
C GLN A 484 -16.34 1.55 13.91
N LYS A 485 -15.98 2.14 12.78
CA LYS A 485 -16.64 1.98 11.48
C LYS A 485 -15.67 1.45 10.44
N PHE A 486 -16.04 0.37 9.77
CA PHE A 486 -15.26 -0.28 8.72
C PHE A 486 -15.87 0.06 7.36
N TYR A 487 -15.23 0.97 6.62
CA TYR A 487 -15.73 1.50 5.36
C TYR A 487 -15.36 0.63 4.16
N ASN A 488 -16.31 0.46 3.25
CA ASN A 488 -16.10 -0.17 1.96
C ASN A 488 -16.44 0.81 0.82
N PRO A 489 -15.44 1.25 0.02
CA PRO A 489 -15.64 2.33 -0.94
C PRO A 489 -16.37 1.85 -2.19
N MET A 490 -17.27 2.70 -2.67
CA MET A 490 -17.88 2.61 -3.99
C MET A 490 -17.82 3.99 -4.66
N SER A 491 -17.99 4.03 -5.99
CA SER A 491 -17.93 5.28 -6.76
C SER A 491 -18.95 6.35 -6.36
N MET A 492 -20.01 5.98 -5.63
CA MET A 492 -21.10 6.88 -5.21
C MET A 492 -21.16 7.12 -3.70
N GLY A 493 -20.20 6.64 -2.90
CA GLY A 493 -20.20 6.74 -1.44
C GLY A 493 -19.68 5.46 -0.77
N MET A 494 -19.66 5.44 0.56
CA MET A 494 -19.04 4.36 1.33
C MET A 494 -20.06 3.77 2.31
N TRP A 495 -20.45 2.52 2.08
CA TRP A 495 -21.18 1.79 3.11
C TRP A 495 -20.19 1.32 4.17
N TYR A 496 -20.65 1.18 5.41
CA TYR A 496 -19.84 0.68 6.49
C TYR A 496 -20.63 -0.26 7.40
N PHE A 497 -19.91 -1.25 7.91
CA PHE A 497 -20.31 -1.97 9.11
C PHE A 497 -19.63 -1.30 10.29
N GLY A 498 -20.33 -1.12 11.41
CA GLY A 498 -19.75 -0.53 12.60
C GLY A 498 -20.25 -1.18 13.88
N HIS A 499 -19.57 -0.88 14.96
CA HIS A 499 -20.00 -1.22 16.31
C HIS A 499 -19.77 -0.05 17.24
N GLU A 500 -20.54 0.00 18.32
CA GLU A 500 -20.46 1.08 19.29
C GLU A 500 -20.62 0.60 20.73
N ILE A 501 -19.90 1.24 21.64
CA ILE A 501 -20.19 1.19 23.07
C ILE A 501 -20.80 2.53 23.45
N ARG A 502 -22.01 2.50 23.99
CA ARG A 502 -22.76 3.69 24.36
C ARG A 502 -23.15 3.68 25.82
N PHE A 503 -22.92 4.82 26.46
CA PHE A 503 -23.34 5.10 27.82
C PHE A 503 -24.42 6.17 27.78
N THR A 504 -25.57 5.89 28.36
CA THR A 504 -26.70 6.82 28.40
C THR A 504 -27.06 7.11 29.84
N ASN A 505 -27.16 8.39 30.19
CA ASN A 505 -27.66 8.85 31.47
C ASN A 505 -28.87 9.74 31.20
N ILE A 506 -30.06 9.25 31.53
CA ILE A 506 -31.33 9.91 31.22
C ILE A 506 -32.20 9.93 32.46
N GLY A 507 -32.87 11.05 32.71
CA GLY A 507 -33.98 11.10 33.65
C GLY A 507 -35.29 11.10 32.88
N HIS A 508 -36.25 10.33 33.38
CA HIS A 508 -37.65 10.46 33.02
C HIS A 508 -38.32 11.36 34.04
N TYR A 509 -39.11 12.31 33.56
CA TYR A 509 -39.71 13.36 34.38
C TYR A 509 -41.19 13.47 34.09
N THR A 510 -41.95 13.87 35.11
CA THR A 510 -43.37 14.19 34.98
C THR A 510 -43.74 15.22 36.04
N ASN A 511 -44.60 16.16 35.68
CA ASN A 511 -45.11 17.13 36.63
C ASN A 511 -46.27 16.51 37.40
N VAL A 512 -46.23 16.61 38.73
CA VAL A 512 -47.20 16.00 39.65
C VAL A 512 -47.77 17.09 40.56
N GLN A 513 -49.08 17.03 40.81
CA GLN A 513 -49.77 17.93 41.72
C GLN A 513 -49.70 17.38 43.15
N LEU A 514 -48.97 18.06 44.04
CA LEU A 514 -48.89 17.78 45.47
C LEU A 514 -49.35 19.03 46.24
N GLN A 515 -50.65 19.11 46.53
CA GLN A 515 -51.31 20.33 47.03
C GLN A 515 -50.52 21.02 48.18
N PRO A 516 -50.22 22.33 48.07
CA PRO A 516 -50.59 23.28 47.00
C PRO A 516 -49.55 23.43 45.86
N LEU A 517 -48.49 22.61 45.82
CA LEU A 517 -47.34 22.77 44.93
C LEU A 517 -47.39 21.82 43.70
N ILE A 518 -46.91 22.29 42.55
CA ILE A 518 -46.54 21.41 41.43
C ILE A 518 -45.06 21.10 41.58
N ILE A 519 -44.73 19.82 41.65
CA ILE A 519 -43.34 19.36 41.65
C ILE A 519 -43.07 18.52 40.40
N THR A 520 -41.80 18.46 39.99
CA THR A 520 -41.36 17.57 38.91
C THR A 520 -40.73 16.32 39.53
N ALA A 521 -41.42 15.19 39.42
CA ALA A 521 -40.88 13.90 39.83
C ALA A 521 -39.84 13.39 38.81
N ILE A 522 -38.89 12.57 39.25
CA ILE A 522 -37.83 12.00 38.42
C ILE A 522 -37.68 10.49 38.64
N ALA A 523 -37.47 9.76 37.56
CA ALA A 523 -36.95 8.40 37.56
C ALA A 523 -35.62 8.36 36.77
N PRO A 524 -34.46 8.37 37.45
CA PRO A 524 -33.17 8.28 36.76
C PRO A 524 -32.94 6.89 36.17
N GLU A 525 -32.36 6.86 34.97
CA GLU A 525 -31.98 5.67 34.23
C GLU A 525 -30.55 5.79 33.69
N GLN A 526 -29.75 4.76 33.97
CA GLN A 526 -28.41 4.59 33.41
C GLN A 526 -28.38 3.36 32.53
N ARG A 527 -27.79 3.47 31.34
CA ARG A 527 -27.64 2.35 30.40
C ARG A 527 -26.22 2.26 29.87
N VAL A 528 -25.76 1.02 29.72
CA VAL A 528 -24.55 0.67 28.97
C VAL A 528 -24.93 -0.35 27.92
N GLU A 529 -24.73 0.01 26.65
CA GLU A 529 -25.19 -0.78 25.52
C GLU A 529 -24.07 -0.99 24.51
N TYR A 530 -23.96 -2.21 24.01
CA TYR A 530 -23.18 -2.54 22.82
C TYR A 530 -24.11 -2.55 21.61
N GLY A 531 -23.75 -1.82 20.57
CA GLY A 531 -24.55 -1.66 19.37
C GLY A 531 -23.83 -2.14 18.12
N LEU A 532 -24.59 -2.75 17.22
CA LEU A 532 -24.15 -3.03 15.85
C LEU A 532 -24.77 -2.00 14.91
N LEU A 533 -23.99 -1.51 13.95
CA LEU A 533 -24.33 -0.42 13.05
C LEU A 533 -24.17 -0.87 11.60
N LEU A 534 -25.11 -0.44 10.75
CA LEU A 534 -24.97 -0.47 9.30
C LEU A 534 -25.26 0.93 8.78
N GLY A 535 -24.31 1.51 8.05
CA GLY A 535 -24.45 2.88 7.57
C GLY A 535 -23.89 3.11 6.18
N TYR A 536 -24.15 4.31 5.69
CA TYR A 536 -23.74 4.80 4.40
C TYR A 536 -23.32 6.26 4.50
N ARG A 537 -22.10 6.55 4.05
CA ARG A 537 -21.54 7.90 4.03
C ARG A 537 -21.32 8.39 2.60
N LEU A 538 -21.86 9.57 2.32
CA LEU A 538 -21.61 10.34 1.11
C LEU A 538 -20.51 11.36 1.38
N MET A 539 -19.44 11.33 0.58
CA MET A 539 -18.38 12.33 0.56
C MET A 539 -17.60 12.26 -0.77
N GLN A 540 -17.08 13.38 -1.25
CA GLN A 540 -16.44 13.47 -2.57
C GLN A 540 -15.04 12.84 -2.61
N HIS A 541 -14.22 13.02 -1.56
CA HIS A 541 -12.87 12.45 -1.45
C HIS A 541 -12.44 12.23 0.00
N LEU A 542 -11.70 11.14 0.20
CA LEU A 542 -11.24 10.62 1.50
C LEU A 542 -10.08 11.37 2.17
N ALA A 543 -9.35 12.17 1.40
CA ALA A 543 -8.16 12.91 1.85
C ALA A 543 -8.29 14.42 1.56
N LYS A 544 -9.49 14.92 1.31
CA LYS A 544 -9.74 16.34 1.02
C LYS A 544 -10.80 16.90 1.95
N ASP A 545 -10.68 18.21 2.18
CA ASP A 545 -11.71 18.97 2.88
C ASP A 545 -13.03 18.88 2.11
N GLY A 546 -14.14 18.72 2.82
CA GLY A 546 -15.43 18.70 2.15
C GLY A 546 -16.61 18.28 3.01
N PHE A 547 -17.80 18.53 2.48
CA PHE A 547 -19.06 18.17 3.12
C PHE A 547 -19.29 16.65 3.14
N THR A 548 -19.85 16.15 4.23
CA THR A 548 -20.20 14.75 4.41
C THR A 548 -21.66 14.60 4.85
N ILE A 549 -22.30 13.52 4.40
CA ILE A 549 -23.61 13.09 4.90
C ILE A 549 -23.47 11.64 5.37
N ASP A 550 -23.86 11.38 6.61
CA ASP A 550 -23.78 10.06 7.24
C ASP A 550 -25.18 9.59 7.64
N ALA A 551 -25.61 8.44 7.12
CA ALA A 551 -26.88 7.82 7.47
C ALA A 551 -26.63 6.42 8.00
N PHE A 552 -27.21 6.05 9.16
CA PHE A 552 -27.04 4.71 9.72
C PHE A 552 -28.26 4.23 10.47
N VAL A 553 -28.37 2.90 10.53
CA VAL A 553 -29.27 2.18 11.42
C VAL A 553 -28.45 1.33 12.39
N GLY A 554 -28.96 1.16 13.59
CA GLY A 554 -28.27 0.43 14.63
C GLY A 554 -29.21 -0.35 15.54
N TYR A 555 -28.70 -1.44 16.10
CA TYR A 555 -29.39 -2.22 17.11
C TYR A 555 -28.47 -2.40 18.32
N GLY A 556 -28.89 -1.83 19.45
CA GLY A 556 -28.19 -1.86 20.72
C GLY A 556 -28.82 -2.85 21.68
N PHE A 557 -27.98 -3.58 22.41
CA PHE A 557 -28.40 -4.41 23.53
C PHE A 557 -27.44 -4.21 24.71
N GLY A 558 -27.96 -4.32 25.93
CA GLY A 558 -27.11 -4.10 27.09
C GLY A 558 -27.84 -4.13 28.41
N TYR A 559 -27.26 -3.47 29.39
CA TYR A 559 -27.77 -3.39 30.75
C TYR A 559 -28.28 -1.98 31.04
N ARG A 560 -29.38 -1.90 31.78
CA ARG A 560 -29.93 -0.65 32.29
C ARG A 560 -30.37 -0.79 33.74
N ASN A 561 -30.29 0.33 34.44
CA ASN A 561 -30.80 0.45 35.79
C ASN A 561 -31.72 1.68 35.86
N VAL A 562 -32.97 1.47 36.28
CA VAL A 562 -33.96 2.53 36.48
C VAL A 562 -34.30 2.56 37.96
N THR A 563 -34.22 3.73 38.57
CA THR A 563 -34.66 3.93 39.96
C THR A 563 -35.93 4.76 39.97
N ILE A 564 -36.98 4.27 40.63
CA ILE A 564 -38.25 4.97 40.79
C ILE A 564 -38.53 5.06 42.29
N ASP A 565 -38.81 6.27 42.77
CA ASP A 565 -39.26 6.46 44.15
C ASP A 565 -40.66 5.87 44.33
N SER A 566 -40.87 5.14 45.43
CA SER A 566 -42.14 4.49 45.72
C SER A 566 -43.32 5.47 45.75
N GLN A 567 -43.07 6.74 46.09
CA GLN A 567 -44.07 7.80 46.09
C GLN A 567 -44.60 8.14 44.69
N PHE A 568 -43.83 7.90 43.62
CA PHE A 568 -44.15 8.24 42.24
C PHE A 568 -44.32 7.01 41.34
N GLN A 569 -44.46 5.81 41.91
CA GLN A 569 -44.54 4.56 41.16
C GLN A 569 -45.66 4.55 40.11
N ASN A 570 -46.81 5.16 40.44
CA ASN A 570 -47.96 5.25 39.54
C ASN A 570 -47.68 6.15 38.33
N GLU A 571 -46.85 7.18 38.50
CA GLU A 571 -46.55 8.17 37.47
C GLU A 571 -45.51 7.69 36.45
N PHE A 572 -44.76 6.64 36.80
CA PHE A 572 -43.74 6.02 35.95
C PHE A 572 -44.09 4.57 35.54
N ASN A 573 -45.36 4.19 35.62
CA ASN A 573 -45.84 2.83 35.35
C ASN A 573 -45.57 2.35 33.90
N SER A 574 -45.41 3.27 32.95
CA SER A 574 -45.07 2.97 31.56
C SER A 574 -43.60 2.64 31.35
N ILE A 575 -42.75 2.90 32.34
CA ILE A 575 -41.32 2.62 32.28
C ILE A 575 -41.09 1.20 32.81
N SER A 576 -40.64 0.31 31.92
CA SER A 576 -40.28 -1.05 32.32
C SER A 576 -39.13 -1.03 33.33
N SER A 577 -39.20 -1.89 34.35
CA SER A 577 -38.13 -2.14 35.33
C SER A 577 -37.14 -3.22 34.88
N ASN A 578 -37.29 -3.77 33.67
CA ASN A 578 -36.38 -4.79 33.17
C ASN A 578 -34.97 -4.23 33.02
N HIS A 579 -33.99 -4.94 33.58
CA HIS A 579 -32.57 -4.61 33.52
C HIS A 579 -31.94 -4.82 32.14
N PHE A 580 -32.59 -5.57 31.25
CA PHE A 580 -32.13 -5.72 29.89
C PHE A 580 -32.58 -4.54 29.02
N SER A 581 -31.63 -3.91 28.33
CA SER A 581 -31.86 -2.81 27.40
C SER A 581 -31.82 -3.32 25.96
N GLN A 582 -32.78 -2.89 25.15
CA GLN A 582 -32.78 -3.05 23.70
C GLN A 582 -33.20 -1.74 23.05
N THR A 583 -32.39 -1.24 22.11
CA THR A 583 -32.62 0.06 21.49
C THR A 583 -32.38 -0.03 19.98
N PHE A 584 -33.38 0.35 19.19
CA PHE A 584 -33.18 0.61 17.76
C PHE A 584 -32.73 2.06 17.56
N ARG A 585 -31.74 2.28 16.70
CA ARG A 585 -31.13 3.59 16.49
C ARG A 585 -31.17 3.94 15.01
N PHE A 586 -31.52 5.20 14.74
CA PHE A 586 -31.38 5.81 13.43
C PHE A 586 -30.54 7.07 13.60
N GLY A 587 -29.52 7.21 12.78
CA GLY A 587 -28.69 8.39 12.74
C GLY A 587 -28.67 8.98 11.34
N PHE A 588 -28.76 10.29 11.26
CA PHE A 588 -28.59 11.06 10.04
C PHE A 588 -27.84 12.33 10.41
N ASN A 589 -26.58 12.45 10.01
CA ASN A 589 -25.70 13.54 10.39
C ASN A 589 -25.15 14.25 9.15
N PHE A 590 -25.01 15.57 9.27
CA PHE A 590 -24.27 16.39 8.34
C PHE A 590 -22.91 16.70 8.95
N GLY A 591 -21.85 16.62 8.16
CA GLY A 591 -20.51 16.87 8.65
C GLY A 591 -19.63 17.60 7.66
N TYR A 592 -18.46 17.97 8.14
CA TYR A 592 -17.39 18.53 7.35
C TYR A 592 -16.09 17.80 7.70
N SER A 593 -15.43 17.28 6.67
CA SER A 593 -14.12 16.65 6.74
C SER A 593 -13.04 17.71 6.66
N PHE A 594 -12.07 17.65 7.56
CA PHE A 594 -10.83 18.43 7.57
C PHE A 594 -9.68 17.46 7.32
N SER A 595 -9.00 17.60 6.19
CA SER A 595 -7.81 16.81 5.87
C SER A 595 -6.63 17.28 6.70
N PHE A 596 -5.82 16.34 7.18
CA PHE A 596 -4.55 16.64 7.85
C PHE A 596 -3.39 16.81 6.87
N ASP A 597 -3.61 16.48 5.59
CA ASP A 597 -2.63 16.69 4.55
C ASP A 597 -2.53 18.19 4.22
N THR A 598 -1.39 18.80 4.58
CA THR A 598 -1.13 20.23 4.43
C THR A 598 -0.57 20.60 3.06
N THR A 599 -0.47 19.65 2.13
CA THR A 599 -0.03 19.89 0.76
C THR A 599 -1.19 20.42 -0.10
N LYS A 600 -1.53 21.70 0.11
CA LYS A 600 -2.41 22.47 -0.79
C LYS A 600 -1.69 22.97 -2.04
#